data_AF-A0A3E0NRI8-F1
#
_entry.id   AF-A0A3E0NRI8-F1
#
_cell.length_a   1.000
_cell.length_b   1.000
_cell.length_c   1.000
_cell.angle_alpha   90.00
_cell.angle_beta   90.00
_cell.angle_gamma   90.00
#
_symmetry.space_group_name_H-M   'P 1'
#
loop_
_entity.id
_entity.type
_entity.pdbx_description
1 polymer ?
#
loop_
_entity_poly.entity_id
_entity_poly.type
_entity_poly.pdbx_seq_one_letter_code
_entity_poly.pdbx_strand_id
1 'polypeptide(L)'
;MFAAGTATADCGEDGDICPGDSPWARSDSASVRLQEEGSADFTLWEFAFGGGEDLLLNVQSKQGHELTRGSILLVSGRAMLTKDLALEKGFEIDALDVPVLMYQLVVSLLAQAVPEGPEELVASRVVDVAEVERAIRIGTQSASGGFSPPWSVEGEVESTGSSQFEYSLTFTYSIGPGETAGMHLSGSWSRRPEGSSLEDSLDIQGWSLHTIGPFSVEQEGVTIFDFGAQASSLEVRTLGELRKALAVDDASANR
;
A
#
# COMPACT_ATOMS: atom_id res chain seq x y z
N MET A 1 -4.70 -7.24 13.88
CA MET A 1 -3.35 -6.68 14.01
C MET A 1 -3.10 -5.87 12.74
N PHE A 2 -3.48 -4.59 12.76
CA PHE A 2 -2.83 -3.59 11.91
C PHE A 2 -1.78 -2.97 12.80
N ALA A 3 -0.54 -3.17 12.41
CA ALA A 3 0.55 -2.32 12.80
C ALA A 3 1.46 -2.51 11.61
N ALA A 4 1.36 -1.56 10.69
CA ALA A 4 2.24 -1.22 9.60
C ALA A 4 2.10 0.30 9.50
N GLY A 5 2.56 1.00 10.54
CA GLY A 5 2.71 2.44 10.61
C GLY A 5 1.51 3.22 10.08
N THR A 6 0.28 2.83 10.42
CA THR A 6 -0.89 3.61 9.98
C THR A 6 -0.95 4.86 10.86
N ALA A 7 -0.38 5.95 10.34
CA ALA A 7 -1.22 7.14 10.29
C ALA A 7 -2.47 6.69 9.56
N THR A 8 -3.55 6.47 10.31
CA THR A 8 -4.88 6.61 9.73
C THR A 8 -4.83 7.95 9.01
N ALA A 9 -5.12 7.98 7.71
CA ALA A 9 -5.61 9.23 7.12
C ALA A 9 -6.57 9.80 8.16
N ASP A 10 -6.39 11.05 8.58
CA ASP A 10 -7.37 11.70 9.42
C ASP A 10 -8.68 11.57 8.65
N CYS A 11 -9.53 10.61 9.05
CA CYS A 11 -10.79 10.31 8.42
C CYS A 11 -11.67 11.48 8.81
N GLY A 12 -11.42 12.62 8.15
CA GLY A 12 -12.07 13.88 8.41
C GLY A 12 -13.57 13.73 8.19
N GLU A 13 -14.33 14.48 8.99
CA GLU A 13 -15.80 14.58 9.07
C GLU A 13 -16.59 13.24 9.06
N ASP A 14 -17.56 13.14 9.97
CA ASP A 14 -18.42 11.95 10.11
C ASP A 14 -19.11 11.59 8.77
N GLY A 15 -18.62 10.57 8.04
CA GLY A 15 -19.30 10.02 6.87
C GLY A 15 -18.41 9.53 5.72
N ASP A 16 -17.16 9.96 5.62
CA ASP A 16 -16.25 9.53 4.54
C ASP A 16 -15.84 8.05 4.66
N ILE A 17 -15.53 7.42 3.52
CA ILE A 17 -15.13 6.01 3.46
C ILE A 17 -13.63 5.91 3.70
N CYS A 18 -13.28 5.11 4.70
CA CYS A 18 -11.90 4.82 5.09
C CYS A 18 -11.59 3.32 5.12
N PRO A 19 -10.34 2.92 4.82
CA PRO A 19 -9.94 1.52 4.78
C PRO A 19 -9.79 0.88 6.16
N GLY A 20 -9.47 1.67 7.20
CA GLY A 20 -8.93 1.19 8.48
C GLY A 20 -9.83 0.23 9.26
N ASP A 21 -11.15 0.41 9.17
CA ASP A 21 -12.11 -0.42 9.90
C ASP A 21 -12.63 -1.63 9.10
N SER A 22 -12.22 -1.75 7.83
CA SER A 22 -12.74 -2.77 6.93
C SER A 22 -12.21 -4.17 7.27
N PRO A 23 -13.07 -5.21 7.31
CA PRO A 23 -12.63 -6.61 7.36
C PRO A 23 -11.70 -7.00 6.18
N TRP A 24 -11.83 -6.31 5.04
CA TRP A 24 -10.98 -6.48 3.87
C TRP A 24 -9.56 -5.95 4.06
N ALA A 25 -9.32 -5.07 5.03
CA ALA A 25 -7.98 -4.56 5.25
C ALA A 25 -7.05 -5.65 5.86
N ARG A 26 -7.60 -6.70 6.49
CA ARG A 26 -6.80 -7.67 7.26
C ARG A 26 -6.37 -8.87 6.39
N SER A 27 -5.62 -8.63 5.32
CA SER A 27 -4.99 -9.72 4.55
C SER A 27 -3.60 -10.07 5.08
N ASP A 28 -3.18 -11.31 4.85
CA ASP A 28 -1.77 -11.71 5.00
C ASP A 28 -1.00 -11.59 3.68
N SER A 29 -1.72 -11.68 2.56
CA SER A 29 -1.20 -11.31 1.25
C SER A 29 -2.27 -10.71 0.37
N ALA A 30 -1.85 -9.84 -0.54
CA ALA A 30 -2.72 -9.27 -1.55
C ALA A 30 -1.93 -9.05 -2.84
N SER A 31 -2.62 -8.91 -3.96
CA SER A 31 -2.03 -8.33 -5.16
C SER A 31 -2.94 -7.24 -5.68
N VAL A 32 -2.34 -6.17 -6.20
CA VAL A 32 -3.04 -5.06 -6.84
C VAL A 32 -2.38 -4.78 -8.17
N ARG A 33 -3.10 -5.06 -9.25
CA ARG A 33 -2.74 -4.71 -10.62
C ARG A 33 -3.57 -3.49 -11.03
N LEU A 34 -2.89 -2.38 -11.25
CA LEU A 34 -3.45 -1.15 -11.80
C LEU A 34 -3.16 -1.07 -13.30
N GLN A 35 -4.19 -0.72 -14.06
CA GLN A 35 -4.10 -0.42 -15.49
C GLN A 35 -4.99 0.78 -15.80
N GLU A 36 -4.43 1.80 -16.44
CA GLU A 36 -5.21 2.95 -16.91
C GLU A 36 -6.13 2.55 -18.08
N GLU A 37 -7.29 3.17 -18.14
CA GLU A 37 -8.24 2.92 -19.22
C GLU A 37 -7.62 3.20 -20.60
N GLY A 38 -7.77 2.26 -21.53
CA GLY A 38 -7.22 2.37 -22.88
C GLY A 38 -5.70 2.15 -22.99
N SER A 39 -4.99 1.93 -21.89
CA SER A 39 -3.55 1.63 -21.89
C SER A 39 -3.28 0.13 -21.83
N ALA A 40 -2.17 -0.31 -22.41
CA ALA A 40 -1.63 -1.68 -22.24
C ALA A 40 -0.50 -1.74 -21.18
N ASP A 41 -0.22 -0.60 -20.56
CA ASP A 41 0.73 -0.43 -19.47
C ASP A 41 0.05 -0.80 -18.15
N PHE A 42 0.84 -1.30 -17.21
CA PHE A 42 0.32 -1.70 -15.93
C PHE A 42 1.38 -1.60 -14.85
N THR A 43 0.92 -1.53 -13.61
CA THR A 43 1.76 -1.80 -12.46
C THR A 43 1.08 -2.85 -11.59
N LEU A 44 1.84 -3.86 -11.19
CA LEU A 44 1.42 -4.95 -10.31
C LEU A 44 2.26 -4.86 -9.03
N TRP A 45 1.57 -4.81 -7.91
CA TRP A 45 2.14 -4.91 -6.58
C TRP A 45 1.65 -6.19 -5.91
N GLU A 46 2.56 -7.00 -5.40
CA GLU A 46 2.26 -8.18 -4.61
C GLU A 46 2.72 -7.94 -3.17
N PHE A 47 1.77 -7.94 -2.24
CA PHE A 47 1.94 -7.64 -0.83
C PHE A 47 2.05 -8.96 -0.06
N ALA A 48 3.06 -9.04 0.81
CA ALA A 48 3.13 -10.01 1.88
C ALA A 48 3.26 -9.24 3.20
N PHE A 49 2.20 -9.26 4.00
CA PHE A 49 2.13 -8.56 5.28
C PHE A 49 2.76 -9.44 6.36
N GLY A 50 3.87 -8.98 6.94
CA GLY A 50 4.56 -9.65 8.02
C GLY A 50 4.01 -9.27 9.39
N GLY A 51 4.56 -9.89 10.44
CA GLY A 51 4.36 -9.42 11.81
C GLY A 51 5.15 -8.14 12.10
N GLY A 52 4.64 -7.29 13.00
CA GLY A 52 5.41 -6.18 13.57
C GLY A 52 5.72 -5.02 12.60
N GLU A 53 4.73 -4.59 11.79
CA GLU A 53 4.85 -3.48 10.84
C GLU A 53 5.75 -3.73 9.63
N ASP A 54 6.03 -5.01 9.38
CA ASP A 54 6.81 -5.42 8.23
C ASP A 54 5.91 -5.69 7.02
N LEU A 55 6.36 -5.25 5.86
CA LEU A 55 5.67 -5.44 4.58
C LEU A 55 6.70 -5.73 3.49
N LEU A 56 6.57 -6.85 2.80
CA LEU A 56 7.29 -7.12 1.57
C LEU A 56 6.39 -6.85 0.37
N LEU A 57 6.90 -6.06 -0.56
CA LEU A 57 6.27 -5.72 -1.83
C LEU A 57 7.14 -6.23 -2.96
N ASN A 58 6.58 -7.02 -3.86
CA ASN A 58 7.16 -7.24 -5.18
C ASN A 58 6.46 -6.33 -6.17
N VAL A 59 7.26 -5.64 -6.99
CA VAL A 59 6.79 -4.66 -7.96
C VAL A 59 7.10 -5.17 -9.35
N GLN A 60 6.12 -5.12 -10.23
CA GLN A 60 6.31 -5.30 -11.66
C GLN A 60 5.58 -4.18 -12.39
N SER A 61 6.30 -3.38 -13.17
CA SER A 61 5.70 -2.33 -13.98
C SER A 61 6.05 -2.54 -15.46
N LYS A 62 5.07 -2.30 -16.32
CA LYS A 62 5.24 -2.29 -17.77
C LYS A 62 4.88 -0.90 -18.28
N GLN A 63 5.82 -0.25 -18.95
CA GLN A 63 5.63 1.03 -19.62
C GLN A 63 6.10 0.90 -21.07
N GLY A 64 5.16 0.94 -22.02
CA GLY A 64 5.40 0.62 -23.42
C GLY A 64 6.02 -0.77 -23.61
N HIS A 65 7.30 -0.80 -23.99
CA HIS A 65 8.06 -2.04 -24.20
C HIS A 65 8.97 -2.40 -23.01
N GLU A 66 9.12 -1.50 -22.04
CA GLU A 66 9.98 -1.71 -20.88
C GLU A 66 9.20 -2.46 -19.80
N LEU A 67 9.86 -3.44 -19.18
CA LEU A 67 9.33 -4.21 -18.07
C LEU A 67 10.33 -4.17 -16.92
N THR A 68 9.96 -3.47 -15.86
CA THR A 68 10.76 -3.35 -14.64
C THR A 68 10.24 -4.30 -13.58
N ARG A 69 11.15 -4.81 -12.76
CA ARG A 69 10.85 -5.66 -11.60
C ARG A 69 11.80 -5.34 -10.47
N GLY A 70 11.28 -5.36 -9.25
CA GLY A 70 12.09 -5.27 -8.05
C GLY A 70 11.24 -5.45 -6.81
N SER A 71 11.84 -5.20 -5.65
CA SER A 71 11.19 -5.44 -4.37
C SER A 71 11.42 -4.29 -3.39
N ILE A 72 10.45 -4.06 -2.53
CA ILE A 72 10.52 -3.13 -1.40
C ILE A 72 10.21 -3.92 -0.14
N LEU A 73 11.00 -3.74 0.91
CA LEU A 73 10.78 -4.33 2.22
C LEU A 73 10.70 -3.21 3.25
N LEU A 74 9.51 -2.97 3.79
CA LEU A 74 9.30 -2.14 4.96
C LEU A 74 9.55 -2.98 6.21
N VAL A 75 10.32 -2.44 7.14
CA VAL A 75 10.64 -3.08 8.42
C VAL A 75 10.26 -2.14 9.55
N SER A 76 9.37 -2.62 10.41
CA SER A 76 8.91 -1.95 11.61
C SER A 76 8.37 -0.53 11.36
N GLY A 77 7.79 -0.28 10.17
CA GLY A 77 7.33 1.05 9.75
C GLY A 77 8.42 2.13 9.63
N ARG A 78 9.71 1.78 9.73
CA ARG A 78 10.81 2.73 9.98
C ARG A 78 12.01 2.57 9.07
N ALA A 79 12.16 1.42 8.43
CA ALA A 79 13.21 1.20 7.45
C ALA A 79 12.59 0.68 6.17
N MET A 80 12.99 1.26 5.05
CA MET A 80 12.62 0.82 3.72
C MET A 80 13.86 0.31 3.00
N LEU A 81 13.85 -0.96 2.66
CA LEU A 81 14.86 -1.56 1.81
C LEU A 81 14.31 -1.69 0.39
N THR A 82 15.15 -1.44 -0.60
CA THR A 82 14.79 -1.68 -2.01
C THR A 82 15.83 -2.55 -2.69
N LYS A 83 15.37 -3.34 -3.66
CA LYS A 83 16.22 -4.20 -4.47
C LYS A 83 15.75 -4.19 -5.92
N ASP A 84 16.71 -4.02 -6.82
CA ASP A 84 16.49 -4.00 -8.28
C ASP A 84 15.48 -2.92 -8.73
N LEU A 85 15.32 -1.85 -7.94
CA LEU A 85 14.48 -0.69 -8.24
C LEU A 85 15.34 0.57 -8.36
N ALA A 86 15.12 1.32 -9.44
CA ALA A 86 15.63 2.68 -9.55
C ALA A 86 14.62 3.63 -8.89
N LEU A 87 15.02 4.26 -7.79
CA LEU A 87 14.20 5.25 -7.11
C LEU A 87 14.55 6.66 -7.61
N GLU A 88 13.55 7.52 -7.70
CA GLU A 88 13.77 8.94 -7.95
C GLU A 88 14.33 9.59 -6.68
N LYS A 89 15.44 10.32 -6.86
CA LYS A 89 16.13 10.94 -5.73
C LYS A 89 15.27 12.06 -5.15
N GLY A 90 15.00 11.99 -3.85
CA GLY A 90 14.12 12.92 -3.13
C GLY A 90 12.64 12.50 -3.10
N PHE A 91 12.29 11.40 -3.78
CA PHE A 91 10.94 10.83 -3.83
C PHE A 91 10.98 9.32 -3.55
N GLU A 92 12.00 8.86 -2.83
CA GLU A 92 12.21 7.43 -2.57
C GLU A 92 11.01 6.78 -1.86
N ILE A 93 10.33 7.52 -0.98
CA ILE A 93 9.18 7.03 -0.22
C ILE A 93 7.93 6.80 -1.08
N ASP A 94 7.82 7.48 -2.22
CA ASP A 94 6.67 7.34 -3.14
C ASP A 94 6.56 5.92 -3.69
N ALA A 95 7.70 5.23 -3.83
CA ALA A 95 7.74 3.84 -4.27
C ALA A 95 7.02 2.89 -3.29
N LEU A 96 6.95 3.26 -2.01
CA LEU A 96 6.18 2.56 -0.97
C LEU A 96 4.74 3.12 -0.86
N ASP A 97 4.60 4.44 -0.87
CA ASP A 97 3.31 5.10 -0.64
C ASP A 97 2.28 4.75 -1.70
N VAL A 98 2.64 4.84 -2.98
CA VAL A 98 1.69 4.56 -4.09
C VAL A 98 1.07 3.16 -3.98
N PRO A 99 1.83 2.06 -3.84
CA PRO A 99 1.25 0.74 -3.62
C PRO A 99 0.30 0.69 -2.41
N VAL A 100 0.71 1.25 -1.27
CA VAL A 100 -0.09 1.20 -0.03
C VAL A 100 -1.40 1.97 -0.19
N LEU A 101 -1.36 3.14 -0.82
CA LEU A 101 -2.54 3.94 -1.15
C LEU A 101 -3.49 3.19 -2.11
N MET A 102 -2.94 2.52 -3.14
CA MET A 102 -3.76 1.73 -4.08
C MET A 102 -4.38 0.50 -3.43
N TYR A 103 -3.66 -0.16 -2.50
CA TYR A 103 -4.24 -1.24 -1.69
C TYR A 103 -5.38 -0.73 -0.81
N GLN A 104 -5.21 0.41 -0.15
CA GLN A 104 -6.27 1.05 0.64
C GLN A 104 -7.51 1.41 -0.20
N LEU A 105 -7.31 1.88 -1.43
CA LEU A 105 -8.40 2.13 -2.38
C LEU A 105 -9.17 0.83 -2.67
N VAL A 106 -8.47 -0.23 -3.09
CA VAL A 106 -9.09 -1.54 -3.37
C VAL A 106 -9.89 -2.05 -2.17
N VAL A 107 -9.31 -2.02 -0.97
CA VAL A 107 -9.98 -2.45 0.26
C VAL A 107 -11.23 -1.63 0.56
N SER A 108 -11.19 -0.33 0.27
CA SER A 108 -12.35 0.56 0.44
C SER A 108 -13.46 0.21 -0.56
N LEU A 109 -13.12 -0.04 -1.82
CA LEU A 109 -14.08 -0.46 -2.84
C LEU A 109 -14.70 -1.82 -2.53
N LEU A 110 -13.89 -2.79 -2.10
CA LEU A 110 -14.37 -4.11 -1.67
C LEU A 110 -15.29 -4.01 -0.44
N ALA A 111 -15.02 -3.09 0.49
CA ALA A 111 -15.88 -2.84 1.63
C ALA A 111 -17.25 -2.26 1.24
N GLN A 112 -17.31 -1.45 0.17
CA GLN A 112 -18.60 -0.97 -0.33
C GLN A 112 -19.34 -2.04 -1.15
N ALA A 113 -18.60 -2.84 -1.92
CA ALA A 113 -19.18 -3.91 -2.72
C ALA A 113 -19.69 -5.10 -1.88
N VAL A 114 -18.95 -5.45 -0.83
CA VAL A 114 -19.20 -6.58 0.08
C VAL A 114 -18.99 -6.13 1.54
N PRO A 115 -19.95 -5.37 2.09
CA PRO A 115 -19.80 -4.75 3.41
C PRO A 115 -19.77 -5.76 4.56
N GLU A 116 -20.30 -6.95 4.35
CA GLU A 116 -20.24 -8.05 5.32
C GLU A 116 -18.82 -8.59 5.52
N GLY A 117 -17.91 -8.28 4.59
CA GLY A 117 -16.51 -8.67 4.62
C GLY A 117 -16.19 -9.94 3.83
N PRO A 118 -14.90 -10.33 3.78
CA PRO A 118 -14.44 -11.44 2.97
C PRO A 118 -15.00 -12.79 3.44
N GLU A 119 -15.23 -12.98 4.75
CA GLU A 119 -15.65 -14.27 5.32
C GLU A 119 -17.06 -14.69 4.89
N GLU A 120 -17.92 -13.74 4.50
CA GLU A 120 -19.29 -14.00 4.05
C GLU A 120 -19.38 -14.21 2.53
N LEU A 121 -18.28 -13.99 1.79
CA LEU A 121 -18.25 -14.19 0.34
C LEU A 121 -17.99 -15.66 0.00
N VAL A 122 -19.06 -16.43 -0.17
CA VAL A 122 -18.97 -17.88 -0.46
C VAL A 122 -19.04 -18.23 -1.95
N ALA A 123 -19.29 -17.25 -2.82
CA ALA A 123 -19.38 -17.41 -4.27
C ALA A 123 -18.99 -16.10 -4.96
N SER A 124 -18.99 -16.09 -6.29
CA SER A 124 -18.86 -14.85 -7.06
C SER A 124 -19.99 -13.85 -6.74
N ARG A 125 -19.61 -12.57 -6.70
CA ARG A 125 -20.50 -11.42 -6.56
C ARG A 125 -20.16 -10.38 -7.62
N VAL A 126 -21.18 -10.03 -8.42
CA VAL A 126 -21.12 -8.87 -9.30
C VAL A 126 -21.10 -7.59 -8.45
N VAL A 127 -20.21 -6.68 -8.82
CA VAL A 127 -20.06 -5.36 -8.22
C VAL A 127 -20.68 -4.33 -9.15
N ASP A 128 -21.56 -3.51 -8.58
CA ASP A 128 -22.16 -2.34 -9.21
C ASP A 128 -22.54 -1.37 -8.08
N VAL A 129 -21.62 -0.45 -7.78
CA VAL A 129 -21.75 0.53 -6.70
C VAL A 129 -21.54 1.92 -7.29
N ALA A 130 -22.47 2.82 -7.01
CA ALA A 130 -22.33 4.25 -7.30
C ALA A 130 -22.49 5.05 -6.00
N GLU A 131 -21.60 6.00 -5.78
CA GLU A 131 -21.58 6.88 -4.62
C GLU A 131 -21.57 8.34 -5.06
N VAL A 132 -22.44 9.13 -4.44
CA VAL A 132 -22.68 10.53 -4.81
C VAL A 132 -22.55 11.50 -3.64
N GLU A 133 -22.38 10.99 -2.42
CA GLU A 133 -22.32 11.78 -1.19
C GLU A 133 -20.97 11.67 -0.49
N ARG A 134 -20.39 10.46 -0.43
CA ARG A 134 -19.21 10.17 0.41
C ARG A 134 -17.92 10.12 -0.41
N ALA A 135 -16.86 10.73 0.10
CA ALA A 135 -15.53 10.60 -0.50
C ALA A 135 -14.84 9.32 0.00
N ILE A 136 -13.88 8.82 -0.79
CA ILE A 136 -12.91 7.82 -0.33
C ILE A 136 -11.66 8.56 0.14
N ARG A 137 -11.17 8.27 1.35
CA ARG A 137 -9.93 8.83 1.90
C ARG A 137 -8.90 7.73 2.11
N ILE A 138 -7.68 7.99 1.65
CA ILE A 138 -6.54 7.07 1.76
C ILE A 138 -5.31 7.84 2.21
N GLY A 139 -4.41 7.18 2.95
CA GLY A 139 -3.23 7.85 3.48
C GLY A 139 -2.18 6.91 4.05
N THR A 140 -0.95 7.40 4.00
CA THR A 140 0.22 6.90 4.71
C THR A 140 0.73 8.01 5.64
N GLN A 141 1.89 7.81 6.28
CA GLN A 141 2.50 8.86 7.09
C GLN A 141 3.06 10.03 6.25
N SER A 142 3.45 9.78 5.00
CA SER A 142 4.05 10.76 4.09
C SER A 142 3.09 11.28 3.03
N ALA A 143 2.05 10.51 2.67
CA ALA A 143 1.17 10.85 1.58
C ALA A 143 -0.30 10.69 1.96
N SER A 144 -1.17 11.48 1.32
CA SER A 144 -2.62 11.30 1.41
C SER A 144 -3.26 11.54 0.06
N GLY A 145 -4.42 10.93 -0.13
CA GLY A 145 -5.23 11.06 -1.33
C GLY A 145 -6.70 10.93 -1.03
N GLY A 146 -7.52 11.27 -2.01
CA GLY A 146 -8.94 11.02 -1.91
C GLY A 146 -9.65 11.11 -3.24
N PHE A 147 -10.78 10.44 -3.32
CA PHE A 147 -11.66 10.43 -4.49
C PHE A 147 -12.98 11.05 -4.07
N SER A 148 -13.22 12.27 -4.54
CA SER A 148 -14.47 12.98 -4.26
C SER A 148 -15.62 12.32 -5.04
N PRO A 149 -16.84 12.32 -4.49
CA PRO A 149 -18.01 11.95 -5.27
C PRO A 149 -18.23 12.93 -6.43
N PRO A 150 -18.90 12.52 -7.51
CA PRO A 150 -19.39 11.16 -7.74
C PRO A 150 -18.25 10.21 -8.14
N TRP A 151 -18.34 8.97 -7.67
CA TRP A 151 -17.50 7.85 -8.11
C TRP A 151 -18.33 6.57 -8.20
N SER A 152 -17.87 5.61 -9.00
CA SER A 152 -18.50 4.30 -9.14
C SER A 152 -17.48 3.20 -9.28
N VAL A 153 -17.86 1.99 -8.91
CA VAL A 153 -17.10 0.77 -9.16
C VAL A 153 -18.01 -0.32 -9.69
N GLU A 154 -17.57 -0.94 -10.78
CA GLU A 154 -18.24 -2.07 -11.42
C GLU A 154 -17.26 -3.23 -11.59
N GLY A 155 -17.75 -4.47 -11.60
CA GLY A 155 -16.90 -5.63 -11.85
C GLY A 155 -17.34 -6.89 -11.13
N GLU A 156 -16.38 -7.66 -10.64
CA GLU A 156 -16.64 -8.94 -9.99
C GLU A 156 -15.61 -9.22 -8.88
N VAL A 157 -16.07 -9.88 -7.83
CA VAL A 157 -15.24 -10.47 -6.78
C VAL A 157 -15.64 -11.93 -6.64
N GLU A 158 -14.67 -12.84 -6.70
CA GLU A 158 -14.89 -14.28 -6.64
C GLU A 158 -14.14 -14.90 -5.46
N SER A 159 -14.81 -15.81 -4.75
CA SER A 159 -14.18 -16.69 -3.77
C SER A 159 -13.47 -17.84 -4.48
N THR A 160 -12.14 -17.92 -4.32
CA THR A 160 -11.30 -18.98 -4.90
C THR A 160 -10.91 -20.05 -3.87
N GLY A 161 -11.27 -19.84 -2.60
CA GLY A 161 -11.03 -20.79 -1.53
C GLY A 161 -11.46 -20.25 -0.16
N SER A 162 -11.24 -21.02 0.90
CA SER A 162 -11.48 -20.55 2.26
C SER A 162 -10.52 -19.39 2.56
N SER A 163 -11.05 -18.16 2.65
CA SER A 163 -10.28 -16.92 2.85
C SER A 163 -9.34 -16.54 1.69
N GLN A 164 -9.73 -16.87 0.45
CA GLN A 164 -9.01 -16.48 -0.77
C GLN A 164 -9.99 -15.92 -1.78
N PHE A 165 -9.67 -14.76 -2.36
CA PHE A 165 -10.51 -14.07 -3.33
C PHE A 165 -9.69 -13.51 -4.47
N GLU A 166 -10.33 -13.45 -5.63
CA GLU A 166 -9.86 -12.69 -6.78
C GLU A 166 -10.87 -11.59 -7.09
N TYR A 167 -10.39 -10.47 -7.62
CA TYR A 167 -11.24 -9.36 -8.00
C TYR A 167 -10.79 -8.74 -9.31
N SER A 168 -11.76 -8.17 -10.02
CA SER A 168 -11.57 -7.42 -11.25
C SER A 168 -12.58 -6.27 -11.27
N LEU A 169 -12.09 -5.06 -11.05
CA LEU A 169 -12.89 -3.87 -10.78
C LEU A 169 -12.53 -2.76 -11.77
N THR A 170 -13.53 -2.07 -12.29
CA THR A 170 -13.38 -0.81 -13.02
C THR A 170 -13.86 0.30 -12.10
N PHE A 171 -12.95 1.17 -11.71
CA PHE A 171 -13.22 2.31 -10.84
C PHE A 171 -13.26 3.59 -11.66
N THR A 172 -14.37 4.32 -11.58
CA THR A 172 -14.58 5.59 -12.26
C THR A 172 -14.71 6.69 -11.23
N TYR A 173 -13.96 7.78 -11.40
CA TYR A 173 -13.89 8.87 -10.43
C TYR A 173 -13.81 10.24 -11.12
N SER A 174 -14.26 11.28 -10.43
CA SER A 174 -14.19 12.66 -10.95
C SER A 174 -12.77 13.21 -10.88
N ILE A 175 -12.32 13.84 -11.97
CA ILE A 175 -11.04 14.58 -12.07
C ILE A 175 -11.24 16.08 -12.28
N GLY A 176 -12.49 16.54 -12.40
CA GLY A 176 -12.85 17.92 -12.64
C GLY A 176 -14.34 18.08 -12.93
N PRO A 177 -14.85 19.32 -13.08
CA PRO A 177 -16.26 19.56 -13.34
C PRO A 177 -16.74 18.87 -14.64
N GLY A 178 -17.55 17.82 -14.49
CA GLY A 178 -18.07 17.04 -15.63
C GLY A 178 -17.05 16.12 -16.30
N GLU A 179 -15.86 15.97 -15.71
CA GLU A 179 -14.79 15.12 -16.22
C GLU A 179 -14.55 13.94 -15.27
N THR A 180 -14.45 12.75 -15.86
CA THR A 180 -14.19 11.50 -15.15
C THR A 180 -12.99 10.79 -15.74
N ALA A 181 -12.25 10.08 -14.89
CA ALA A 181 -11.24 9.12 -15.31
C ALA A 181 -11.65 7.71 -14.85
N GLY A 182 -11.11 6.71 -15.54
CA GLY A 182 -11.30 5.30 -15.24
C GLY A 182 -9.96 4.61 -15.00
N MET A 183 -9.93 3.70 -14.03
CA MET A 183 -8.83 2.76 -13.85
C MET A 183 -9.37 1.35 -13.64
N HIS A 184 -8.62 0.37 -14.15
CA HIS A 184 -8.88 -1.03 -13.90
C HIS A 184 -7.97 -1.55 -12.78
N LEU A 185 -8.59 -2.14 -11.77
CA LEU A 185 -7.97 -2.71 -10.58
C LEU A 185 -8.32 -4.19 -10.52
N SER A 186 -7.31 -5.05 -10.65
CA SER A 186 -7.48 -6.50 -10.51
C SER A 186 -6.47 -7.07 -9.55
N GLY A 187 -6.72 -8.26 -9.01
CA GLY A 187 -5.78 -8.88 -8.11
C GLY A 187 -6.41 -9.93 -7.23
N SER A 188 -5.74 -10.17 -6.11
CA SER A 188 -6.08 -11.22 -5.17
C SER A 188 -5.98 -10.73 -3.74
N TRP A 189 -6.73 -11.40 -2.87
CA TRP A 189 -6.73 -11.18 -1.44
C TRP A 189 -6.68 -12.53 -0.75
N SER A 190 -5.82 -12.68 0.26
CA SER A 190 -5.87 -13.88 1.10
C SER A 190 -5.54 -13.61 2.56
N ARG A 191 -6.13 -14.44 3.42
CA ARG A 191 -5.78 -14.55 4.84
C ARG A 191 -5.49 -16.01 5.17
N ARG A 192 -4.35 -16.26 5.80
CA ARG A 192 -3.92 -17.56 6.32
C ARG A 192 -4.07 -17.56 7.85
N PRO A 193 -4.58 -18.65 8.46
CA PRO A 193 -4.73 -18.72 9.91
C PRO A 193 -3.42 -18.52 10.70
N GLU A 194 -2.30 -18.96 10.14
CA GLU A 194 -0.97 -18.87 10.76
C GLU A 194 -0.26 -17.53 10.51
N GLY A 195 -0.89 -16.65 9.72
CA GLY A 195 -0.29 -15.40 9.24
C GLY A 195 0.82 -15.60 8.21
N SER A 196 1.36 -14.49 7.71
CA SER A 196 2.64 -14.47 7.00
C SER A 196 3.71 -13.92 7.95
N SER A 197 4.87 -14.57 8.01
CA SER A 197 6.02 -14.07 8.77
C SER A 197 7.21 -13.91 7.84
N LEU A 198 7.81 -12.72 7.87
CA LEU A 198 9.10 -12.47 7.26
C LEU A 198 10.20 -12.94 8.23
N GLU A 199 10.92 -13.98 7.84
CA GLU A 199 11.89 -14.63 8.73
C GLU A 199 13.11 -13.75 9.02
N ASP A 200 13.60 -13.79 10.26
CA ASP A 200 14.83 -13.08 10.67
C ASP A 200 16.06 -13.51 9.85
N SER A 201 16.06 -14.74 9.33
CA SER A 201 17.13 -15.30 8.50
C SER A 201 17.14 -14.79 7.05
N LEU A 202 16.15 -13.98 6.65
CA LEU A 202 16.12 -13.40 5.30
C LEU A 202 17.40 -12.60 5.03
N ASP A 203 18.13 -12.98 3.99
CA ASP A 203 19.33 -12.28 3.55
C ASP A 203 18.95 -10.98 2.83
N ILE A 204 19.41 -9.86 3.40
CA ILE A 204 19.17 -8.51 2.89
C ILE A 204 20.45 -7.89 2.32
N GLN A 205 21.51 -8.69 2.09
CA GLN A 205 22.69 -8.20 1.38
C GLN A 205 22.35 -7.76 -0.04
N GLY A 206 22.90 -6.60 -0.42
CA GLY A 206 22.69 -6.00 -1.73
C GLY A 206 21.39 -5.19 -1.85
N TRP A 207 20.58 -5.10 -0.80
CA TRP A 207 19.46 -4.18 -0.75
C TRP A 207 19.95 -2.78 -0.37
N SER A 208 19.35 -1.75 -0.96
CA SER A 208 19.56 -0.35 -0.58
C SER A 208 18.68 -0.03 0.61
N LEU A 209 19.27 0.37 1.73
CA LEU A 209 18.57 0.67 2.97
C LEU A 209 18.31 2.18 3.12
N HIS A 210 17.08 2.52 3.49
CA HIS A 210 16.65 3.87 3.83
C HIS A 210 15.97 3.86 5.20
N THR A 211 16.23 4.89 6.02
CA THR A 211 15.45 5.17 7.22
C THR A 211 14.26 6.06 6.86
N ILE A 212 13.08 5.69 7.33
CA ILE A 212 11.85 6.46 7.19
C ILE A 212 11.65 7.31 8.43
N GLY A 213 11.38 8.59 8.25
CA GLY A 213 11.07 9.49 9.35
C GLY A 213 11.08 10.96 8.96
N PRO A 214 10.88 11.86 9.94
CA PRO A 214 10.99 13.29 9.72
C PRO A 214 12.45 13.66 9.40
N PHE A 215 12.63 14.53 8.42
CA PHE A 215 13.92 15.10 8.07
C PHE A 215 13.83 16.60 7.81
N SER A 216 14.97 17.29 7.89
CA SER A 216 15.08 18.70 7.57
C SER A 216 16.07 18.92 6.45
N VAL A 217 15.70 19.72 5.44
CA VAL A 217 16.59 20.16 4.37
C VAL A 217 16.67 21.67 4.38
N GLU A 218 17.88 22.21 4.28
CA GLU A 218 18.06 23.63 3.97
C GLU A 218 18.09 23.84 2.46
N GLN A 219 17.14 24.61 1.94
CA GLN A 219 17.12 25.10 0.57
C GLN A 219 16.99 26.62 0.57
N GLU A 220 17.90 27.30 -0.12
CA GLU A 220 17.87 28.76 -0.32
C GLU A 220 17.73 29.59 0.96
N GLY A 221 18.28 29.09 2.08
CA GLY A 221 18.20 29.75 3.39
C GLY A 221 16.90 29.51 4.17
N VAL A 222 16.05 28.59 3.70
CA VAL A 222 14.84 28.13 4.38
C VAL A 222 15.02 26.67 4.81
N THR A 223 14.68 26.38 6.07
CA THR A 223 14.60 25.00 6.58
C THR A 223 13.21 24.44 6.26
N ILE A 224 13.17 23.38 5.45
CA ILE A 224 11.96 22.61 5.17
C ILE A 224 11.99 21.38 6.08
N PHE A 225 10.92 21.16 6.84
CA PHE A 225 10.68 19.94 7.59
C PHE A 225 9.72 19.06 6.79
N ASP A 226 10.11 17.82 6.56
CA ASP A 226 9.34 16.88 5.74
C ASP A 226 9.44 15.46 6.32
N PHE A 227 8.67 14.51 5.80
CA PHE A 227 8.71 13.10 6.19
C PHE A 227 9.01 12.24 4.96
N GLY A 228 10.03 11.38 5.04
CA GLY A 228 10.49 10.65 3.86
C GLY A 228 11.52 9.58 4.15
N ALA A 229 12.09 9.04 3.08
CA ALA A 229 13.10 8.00 3.13
C ALA A 229 14.50 8.60 2.88
N GLN A 230 15.42 8.38 3.82
CA GLN A 230 16.81 8.85 3.71
C GLN A 230 17.77 7.66 3.66
N ALA A 231 18.74 7.69 2.76
CA ALA A 231 19.73 6.62 2.66
C ALA A 231 20.45 6.38 4.00
N SER A 232 20.54 5.11 4.41
CA SER A 232 21.19 4.69 5.64
C SER A 232 22.53 4.02 5.35
N SER A 233 23.49 4.22 6.24
CA SER A 233 24.79 3.55 6.22
C SER A 233 24.87 2.34 7.17
N LEU A 234 23.75 1.92 7.75
CA LEU A 234 23.71 0.78 8.66
C LEU A 234 24.12 -0.51 7.92
N GLU A 235 25.16 -1.18 8.41
CA GLU A 235 25.64 -2.44 7.87
C GLU A 235 24.97 -3.63 8.57
N VAL A 236 24.00 -4.23 7.89
CA VAL A 236 23.26 -5.41 8.35
C VAL A 236 23.18 -6.44 7.22
N ARG A 237 23.24 -7.73 7.56
CA ARG A 237 23.16 -8.84 6.61
C ARG A 237 21.79 -9.48 6.59
N THR A 238 21.13 -9.54 7.74
CA THR A 238 19.85 -10.26 7.87
C THR A 238 18.75 -9.35 8.37
N LEU A 239 17.50 -9.70 8.06
CA LEU A 239 16.33 -8.97 8.55
C LEU A 239 16.30 -8.92 10.09
N GLY A 240 16.68 -10.02 10.76
CA GLY A 240 16.75 -10.07 12.22
C GLY A 240 17.82 -9.14 12.81
N GLU A 241 18.95 -8.93 12.11
CA GLU A 241 19.95 -7.93 12.52
C GLU A 241 19.41 -6.51 12.39
N LEU A 242 18.70 -6.20 11.30
CA LEU A 242 18.07 -4.89 11.10
C LEU A 242 17.03 -4.60 12.18
N ARG A 243 16.11 -5.54 12.45
CA ARG A 243 15.09 -5.40 13.50
C ARG A 243 15.73 -5.09 14.86
N LYS A 244 16.84 -5.78 15.19
CA LYS A 244 17.59 -5.52 16.43
C LYS A 244 18.22 -4.13 16.46
N ALA A 245 18.81 -3.67 15.34
CA ALA A 245 19.40 -2.34 15.25
C ALA A 245 18.35 -1.23 15.47
N LEU A 246 17.20 -1.34 14.80
CA LEU A 246 16.10 -0.38 14.93
C LEU A 246 15.53 -0.33 16.36
N ALA A 247 15.51 -1.45 17.08
CA ALA A 247 15.05 -1.50 18.47
C ALA A 247 16.01 -0.82 19.47
N VAL A 248 17.31 -0.74 19.16
CA VAL A 248 18.30 -0.07 20.02
C VAL A 248 18.17 1.46 19.90
N ASP A 249 17.91 1.97 18.69
CA ASP A 249 17.73 3.39 18.46
C ASP A 249 16.55 3.95 19.27
N ASP A 250 15.43 3.22 19.38
CA ASP A 250 14.29 3.57 20.23
C ASP A 250 14.65 3.79 21.71
N ALA A 251 15.52 2.91 22.24
CA ALA A 251 15.94 2.95 23.64
C ALA A 251 16.94 4.08 23.94
N SER A 252 17.49 4.71 22.89
CA SER A 252 18.38 5.85 22.98
C SER A 252 17.67 7.19 22.76
N ALA A 253 16.63 7.23 21.92
CA ALA A 253 15.82 8.42 21.69
C ALA A 253 14.90 8.79 22.87
N ASN A 254 14.57 7.82 23.73
CA ASN A 254 13.72 8.02 24.93
C ASN A 254 14.52 8.24 26.23
N ARG A 255 15.77 8.70 26.15
CA ARG A 255 16.64 8.98 27.30
C ARG A 255 17.03 10.44 27.43
#